data_AF-A0A936M1A1-F1
#
_entry.id   AF-A0A936M1A1-F1
#
_cell.length_a   1.000
_cell.length_b   1.000
_cell.length_c   1.000
_cell.angle_alpha   90.00
_cell.angle_beta   90.00
_cell.angle_gamma   90.00
#
_symmetry.space_group_name_H-M   'P 1'
#
loop_
_entity.id
_entity.type
_entity.pdbx_description
1 polymer ?
#
loop_
_entity_poly.entity_id
_entity_poly.type
_entity_poly.pdbx_seq_one_letter_code
_entity_poly.pdbx_strand_id
1 'polypeptide(L)'
;MKHGQLRRREWLEACIAKGLLVAGAAMPQTSLLAFWQQGQQHAHRPTPPEVLGPFYKKNAPNVAALRKSGDPGFPLRVVGKVFNTRGEKVPEARVDFWHADHAGIYDVQGYKFRSKLLLPESAEYAVETVMPGHYPDRPAQHIHYLIAAPGHKTLITQAYFATDPFFEGDPDKNYAKRGMASSRELVRPVTLFEKGVPRAEIVFDICLEKL
;
A
#
# COMPACT_ATOMS: atom_id res chain seq x y z
N MET A 1 -48.01 32.55 -17.25
CA MET A 1 -46.63 32.69 -16.74
C MET A 1 -46.08 31.27 -16.51
N LYS A 2 -45.01 30.87 -17.20
CA LYS A 2 -44.45 29.51 -17.13
C LYS A 2 -43.52 29.40 -15.91
N HIS A 3 -43.82 28.50 -14.98
CA HIS A 3 -42.89 28.13 -13.91
C HIS A 3 -41.73 27.30 -14.50
N GLY A 4 -40.54 27.90 -14.59
CA GLY A 4 -39.32 27.17 -14.91
C GLY A 4 -38.96 26.24 -13.75
N GLN A 5 -38.85 24.95 -14.04
CA GLN A 5 -38.42 23.94 -13.08
C GLN A 5 -36.95 24.21 -12.71
N LEU A 6 -36.71 24.57 -11.45
CA LEU A 6 -35.36 24.88 -10.95
C LEU A 6 -34.44 23.67 -11.16
N ARG A 7 -33.25 23.93 -11.68
CA ARG A 7 -32.22 22.90 -11.89
C ARG A 7 -31.67 22.45 -10.54
N ARG A 8 -31.13 21.22 -10.46
CA ARG A 8 -30.60 20.62 -9.22
C ARG A 8 -29.60 21.53 -8.47
N ARG A 9 -28.81 22.31 -9.21
CA ARG A 9 -27.87 23.30 -8.67
C ARG A 9 -28.57 24.47 -7.97
N GLU A 10 -29.64 24.99 -8.56
CA GLU A 10 -30.40 26.13 -8.03
C GLU A 10 -31.16 25.73 -6.75
N TRP A 11 -31.61 24.47 -6.67
CA TRP A 11 -32.15 23.88 -5.44
C TRP A 11 -31.13 23.81 -4.31
N LEU A 12 -29.90 23.36 -4.61
CA LEU A 12 -28.83 23.28 -3.62
C LEU A 12 -28.41 24.67 -3.11
N GLU A 13 -28.25 25.64 -4.02
CA GLU A 13 -27.93 27.03 -3.68
C GLU A 13 -29.04 27.66 -2.82
N ALA A 14 -30.31 27.40 -3.13
CA ALA A 14 -31.45 27.88 -2.34
C ALA A 14 -31.54 27.24 -0.94
N CYS A 15 -31.21 25.96 -0.80
CA CYS A 15 -31.20 25.27 0.51
C CYS A 15 -30.06 25.74 1.42
N ILE A 16 -28.89 26.06 0.84
CA ILE A 16 -27.75 26.64 1.57
C ILE A 16 -28.08 28.06 2.03
N ALA A 17 -28.63 28.91 1.14
CA ALA A 17 -28.98 30.28 1.47
C ALA A 17 -30.09 30.40 2.54
N LYS A 18 -30.98 29.40 2.64
CA LYS A 18 -32.07 29.33 3.63
C LYS A 18 -31.70 28.58 4.92
N GLY A 19 -30.47 28.08 5.06
CA GLY A 19 -30.02 27.36 6.26
C GLY A 19 -30.75 26.03 6.52
N LEU A 20 -31.42 25.47 5.52
CA LEU A 20 -32.23 24.23 5.62
C LEU A 20 -31.41 22.95 5.33
N LEU A 21 -30.14 23.10 4.97
CA LEU A 21 -29.15 22.03 4.92
C LEU A 21 -28.00 22.39 5.87
N VAL A 22 -28.03 21.82 7.06
CA VAL A 22 -26.88 21.79 7.98
C VAL A 22 -26.36 20.36 7.99
N ALA A 23 -25.18 20.14 7.42
CA ALA A 23 -24.47 18.87 7.55
C ALA A 23 -23.04 19.17 8.02
N GLY A 24 -22.83 19.03 9.34
CA GLY A 24 -21.53 18.88 9.99
C GLY A 24 -20.67 20.15 10.17
N ALA A 25 -21.13 21.08 11.01
CA ALA A 25 -20.46 22.34 11.41
C ALA A 25 -20.17 23.33 10.26
N ALA A 26 -20.67 24.56 10.38
CA ALA A 26 -20.32 25.66 9.49
C ALA A 26 -18.83 26.00 9.68
N MET A 27 -17.95 25.33 8.93
CA MET A 27 -16.57 25.77 8.81
C MET A 27 -16.57 27.16 8.16
N PRO A 28 -15.86 28.15 8.74
CA PRO A 28 -15.63 29.43 8.07
C PRO A 28 -15.12 29.20 6.65
N GLN A 29 -15.51 30.04 5.69
CA GLN A 29 -15.06 29.91 4.30
C GLN A 29 -13.54 29.82 4.18
N THR A 30 -12.80 30.49 5.07
CA THR A 30 -11.33 30.41 5.18
C THR A 30 -10.84 29.04 5.65
N SER A 31 -11.55 28.37 6.55
CA SER A 31 -11.23 27.00 7.00
C SER A 31 -11.58 25.97 5.94
N LEU A 32 -12.66 26.17 5.18
CA LEU A 32 -12.98 25.38 3.99
C LEU A 32 -11.92 25.58 2.90
N LEU A 33 -11.50 26.82 2.64
CA LEU A 33 -10.43 27.13 1.67
C LEU A 33 -9.10 26.55 2.13
N ALA A 34 -8.78 26.64 3.42
CA ALA A 34 -7.56 26.07 4.00
C ALA A 34 -7.60 24.54 3.99
N PHE A 35 -8.75 23.90 4.23
CA PHE A 35 -8.92 22.45 4.11
C PHE A 35 -8.80 21.99 2.65
N TRP A 36 -9.36 22.75 1.72
CA TRP A 36 -9.18 22.54 0.27
C TRP A 36 -7.75 22.81 -0.18
N GLN A 37 -7.10 23.85 0.30
CA GLN A 37 -5.68 24.14 0.03
C GLN A 37 -4.80 23.08 0.66
N GLN A 38 -5.08 22.62 1.88
CA GLN A 38 -4.34 21.54 2.55
C GLN A 38 -4.53 20.20 1.81
N GLY A 39 -5.73 19.92 1.30
CA GLY A 39 -6.01 18.78 0.41
C GLY A 39 -5.38 18.92 -0.99
N GLN A 40 -5.12 20.14 -1.46
CA GLN A 40 -4.35 20.42 -2.68
C GLN A 40 -2.84 20.50 -2.43
N GLN A 41 -2.40 20.70 -1.18
CA GLN A 41 -1.04 21.16 -0.90
C GLN A 41 0.02 20.08 -0.89
N HIS A 42 -0.33 18.78 -0.95
CA HIS A 42 0.64 17.76 -1.30
C HIS A 42 -0.02 16.67 -2.15
N ALA A 43 -0.01 16.85 -3.47
CA ALA A 43 -0.19 15.70 -4.35
C ALA A 43 0.89 14.66 -3.98
N HIS A 44 0.46 13.53 -3.46
CA HIS A 44 1.37 12.43 -3.15
C HIS A 44 1.92 11.87 -4.46
N ARG A 45 3.22 11.57 -4.47
CA ARG A 45 3.83 10.87 -5.59
C ARG A 45 3.30 9.43 -5.59
N PRO A 46 2.86 8.90 -6.76
CA PRO A 46 2.53 7.49 -6.87
C PRO A 46 3.70 6.63 -6.42
N THR A 47 3.40 5.51 -5.75
CA THR A 47 4.44 4.56 -5.36
C THR A 47 5.19 4.08 -6.61
N PRO A 48 6.53 4.13 -6.62
CA PRO A 48 7.32 3.75 -7.79
C PRO A 48 7.04 2.31 -8.24
N PRO A 49 6.90 2.07 -9.55
CA PRO A 49 6.68 0.73 -10.08
C PRO A 49 7.97 -0.09 -10.06
N GLU A 50 7.82 -1.41 -10.02
CA GLU A 50 8.90 -2.38 -10.17
C GLU A 50 8.49 -3.49 -11.13
N VAL A 51 9.47 -4.33 -11.50
CA VAL A 51 9.21 -5.52 -12.32
C VAL A 51 8.35 -6.55 -11.57
N LEU A 52 7.48 -7.24 -12.32
CA LEU A 52 6.65 -8.33 -11.78
C LEU A 52 7.49 -9.53 -11.30
N GLY A 53 8.64 -9.76 -11.93
CA GLY A 53 9.42 -10.98 -11.73
C GLY A 53 8.73 -12.24 -12.29
N PRO A 54 9.43 -13.39 -12.31
CA PRO A 54 8.95 -14.59 -12.99
C PRO A 54 8.00 -15.43 -12.12
N PHE A 55 7.88 -15.13 -10.83
CA PHE A 55 7.20 -16.00 -9.86
C PHE A 55 5.78 -15.56 -9.52
N TYR A 56 5.19 -14.55 -10.16
CA TYR A 56 3.80 -14.18 -9.89
C TYR A 56 2.84 -15.33 -10.25
N LYS A 57 1.90 -15.64 -9.34
CA LYS A 57 0.83 -16.62 -9.56
C LYS A 57 -0.53 -15.98 -9.36
N LYS A 58 -1.40 -16.13 -10.36
CA LYS A 58 -2.81 -15.74 -10.26
C LYS A 58 -3.52 -16.63 -9.23
N ASN A 59 -4.65 -16.15 -8.71
CA ASN A 59 -5.59 -16.92 -7.86
C ASN A 59 -5.00 -17.43 -6.52
N ALA A 60 -4.02 -16.72 -5.97
CA ALA A 60 -3.64 -16.90 -4.57
C ALA A 60 -4.85 -16.73 -3.64
N PRO A 61 -4.89 -17.44 -2.50
CA PRO A 61 -5.98 -17.34 -1.54
C PRO A 61 -6.04 -15.96 -0.88
N ASN A 62 -7.23 -15.53 -0.44
CA ASN A 62 -7.42 -14.32 0.35
C ASN A 62 -7.18 -14.62 1.83
N VAL A 63 -5.91 -14.63 2.26
CA VAL A 63 -5.52 -14.94 3.64
C VAL A 63 -4.44 -13.97 4.14
N ALA A 64 -4.60 -13.47 5.37
CA ALA A 64 -3.63 -12.57 6.00
C ALA A 64 -2.52 -13.32 6.76
N ALA A 65 -2.78 -14.53 7.23
CA ALA A 65 -1.80 -15.36 7.93
C ALA A 65 -1.17 -16.36 6.95
N LEU A 66 0.01 -16.03 6.42
CA LEU A 66 0.75 -16.85 5.46
C LEU A 66 1.72 -17.82 6.14
N ARG A 67 2.23 -17.46 7.31
CA ARG A 67 3.00 -18.37 8.15
C ARG A 67 2.10 -19.25 9.01
N LYS A 68 2.53 -20.49 9.24
CA LYS A 68 1.96 -21.40 10.23
C LYS A 68 2.90 -21.55 11.42
N SER A 69 2.38 -22.10 12.52
CA SER A 69 3.24 -22.50 13.64
C SER A 69 4.25 -23.54 13.15
N GLY A 70 5.52 -23.36 13.51
CA GLY A 70 6.62 -24.22 13.07
C GLY A 70 7.18 -23.92 11.67
N ASP A 71 6.62 -22.99 10.90
CA ASP A 71 7.26 -22.58 9.64
C ASP A 71 8.64 -21.97 9.94
N PRO A 72 9.70 -22.39 9.22
CA PRO A 72 11.03 -21.83 9.36
C PRO A 72 11.07 -20.39 8.86
N GLY A 73 11.97 -19.60 9.44
CA GLY A 73 12.12 -18.18 9.17
C GLY A 73 11.60 -17.29 10.29
N PHE A 74 12.28 -16.15 10.46
CA PHE A 74 11.94 -15.17 11.48
C PHE A 74 10.55 -14.56 11.19
N PRO A 75 9.63 -14.50 12.17
CA PRO A 75 8.31 -13.92 11.96
C PRO A 75 8.39 -12.48 11.45
N LEU A 76 7.58 -12.16 10.44
CA LEU A 76 7.47 -10.83 9.83
C LEU A 76 6.00 -10.44 9.74
N ARG A 77 5.67 -9.27 10.26
CA ARG A 77 4.41 -8.60 10.02
C ARG A 77 4.58 -7.51 8.98
N VAL A 78 3.71 -7.47 7.99
CA VAL A 78 3.71 -6.45 6.94
C VAL A 78 2.40 -5.69 7.03
N VAL A 79 2.48 -4.39 7.24
CA VAL A 79 1.28 -3.53 7.33
C VAL A 79 1.37 -2.35 6.38
N GLY A 80 0.23 -1.77 6.06
CA GLY A 80 0.16 -0.52 5.32
C GLY A 80 -1.27 -0.13 4.97
N LYS A 81 -1.40 0.96 4.23
CA LYS A 81 -2.67 1.41 3.65
C LYS A 81 -2.54 1.74 2.18
N VAL A 82 -3.67 1.69 1.46
CA VAL A 82 -3.78 2.10 0.06
C VAL A 82 -4.55 3.40 -0.04
N PHE A 83 -3.94 4.39 -0.67
CA PHE A 83 -4.50 5.73 -0.88
C PHE A 83 -4.14 6.24 -2.28
N ASN A 84 -4.73 7.35 -2.73
CA ASN A 84 -4.44 7.92 -4.05
C ASN A 84 -3.55 9.18 -3.96
N THR A 85 -3.22 9.77 -5.10
CA THR A 85 -2.37 10.97 -5.16
C THR A 85 -2.94 12.21 -4.47
N ARG A 86 -4.23 12.20 -4.07
CA ARG A 86 -4.85 13.26 -3.25
C ARG A 86 -4.88 12.92 -1.75
N GLY A 87 -4.28 11.81 -1.33
CA GLY A 87 -4.30 11.37 0.07
C GLY A 87 -5.59 10.67 0.48
N GLU A 88 -6.53 10.47 -0.46
CA GLU A 88 -7.80 9.81 -0.16
C GLU A 88 -7.59 8.29 -0.10
N LYS A 89 -8.19 7.61 0.89
CA LYS A 89 -8.22 6.15 0.96
C LYS A 89 -8.85 5.57 -0.31
N VAL A 90 -8.32 4.44 -0.78
CA VAL A 90 -8.85 3.72 -1.95
C VAL A 90 -9.55 2.45 -1.46
N PRO A 91 -10.87 2.51 -1.16
CA PRO A 91 -11.62 1.33 -0.77
C PRO A 91 -11.69 0.33 -1.93
N GLU A 92 -11.98 -0.93 -1.61
CA GLU A 92 -12.05 -2.04 -2.58
C GLU A 92 -10.74 -2.31 -3.32
N ALA A 93 -9.63 -1.71 -2.88
CA ALA A 93 -8.31 -2.08 -3.35
C ALA A 93 -8.04 -3.55 -3.05
N ARG A 94 -7.36 -4.20 -3.97
CA ARG A 94 -6.82 -5.54 -3.81
C ARG A 94 -5.31 -5.47 -3.80
N VAL A 95 -4.70 -6.19 -2.86
CA VAL A 95 -3.25 -6.34 -2.75
C VAL A 95 -2.88 -7.81 -2.93
N ASP A 96 -2.34 -8.14 -4.11
CA ASP A 96 -1.65 -9.39 -4.34
C ASP A 96 -0.23 -9.26 -3.77
N PHE A 97 0.21 -10.24 -2.99
CA PHE A 97 1.47 -10.24 -2.26
C PHE A 97 2.17 -11.59 -2.46
N TRP A 98 3.49 -11.59 -2.72
CA TRP A 98 4.29 -12.82 -2.80
C TRP A 98 5.76 -12.59 -2.49
N HIS A 99 6.41 -13.57 -1.88
CA HIS A 99 7.86 -13.60 -1.67
C HIS A 99 8.38 -15.03 -1.54
N ALA A 100 9.71 -15.17 -1.50
CA ALA A 100 10.41 -16.42 -1.23
C ALA A 100 10.33 -16.82 0.24
N ASP A 101 10.55 -18.09 0.56
CA ASP A 101 10.77 -18.51 1.94
C ASP A 101 12.09 -17.95 2.52
N HIS A 102 12.37 -18.27 3.79
CA HIS A 102 13.60 -17.89 4.50
C HIS A 102 14.91 -18.36 3.83
N ALA A 103 14.86 -19.34 2.93
CA ALA A 103 16.01 -19.85 2.18
C ALA A 103 16.11 -19.23 0.77
N GLY A 104 15.22 -18.30 0.42
CA GLY A 104 15.20 -17.64 -0.90
C GLY A 104 14.50 -18.46 -1.98
N ILE A 105 13.70 -19.47 -1.60
CA ILE A 105 13.01 -20.36 -2.54
C ILE A 105 11.53 -19.97 -2.66
N TYR A 106 11.06 -19.73 -3.88
CA TYR A 106 9.65 -19.50 -4.16
C TYR A 106 8.89 -20.82 -4.26
N ASP A 107 7.72 -20.90 -3.63
CA ASP A 107 6.78 -21.99 -3.90
C ASP A 107 6.18 -21.83 -5.30
N VAL A 108 6.56 -22.74 -6.20
CA VAL A 108 6.10 -22.81 -7.59
C VAL A 108 4.91 -23.76 -7.76
N GLN A 109 4.69 -24.69 -6.83
CA GLN A 109 3.61 -25.68 -6.91
C GLN A 109 2.34 -25.15 -6.24
N GLY A 110 2.44 -24.72 -4.99
CA GLY A 110 1.34 -24.22 -4.18
C GLY A 110 1.25 -22.69 -4.13
N TYR A 111 0.74 -22.19 -3.01
CA TYR A 111 0.61 -20.75 -2.72
C TYR A 111 1.27 -20.35 -1.39
N LYS A 112 2.27 -21.09 -0.92
CA LYS A 112 2.99 -20.72 0.30
C LYS A 112 3.58 -19.31 0.14
N PHE A 113 3.36 -18.47 1.16
CA PHE A 113 3.76 -17.06 1.16
C PHE A 113 3.19 -16.21 0.01
N ARG A 114 1.96 -16.52 -0.40
CA ARG A 114 1.21 -15.75 -1.41
C ARG A 114 -0.19 -15.43 -0.91
N SER A 115 -0.63 -14.19 -1.14
CA SER A 115 -2.00 -13.78 -0.84
C SER A 115 -2.57 -12.90 -1.93
N LYS A 116 -3.89 -12.93 -2.05
CA LYS A 116 -4.68 -11.93 -2.76
C LYS A 116 -5.65 -11.31 -1.76
N LEU A 117 -5.18 -10.29 -1.04
CA LEU A 117 -5.96 -9.62 -0.03
C LEU A 117 -6.98 -8.68 -0.67
N LEU A 118 -8.25 -8.89 -0.37
CA LEU A 118 -9.30 -7.91 -0.61
C LEU A 118 -9.35 -6.98 0.60
N LEU A 119 -9.14 -5.68 0.41
CA LEU A 119 -9.06 -4.75 1.53
C LEU A 119 -10.46 -4.32 2.00
N PRO A 120 -10.62 -4.12 3.32
CA PRO A 120 -11.83 -3.50 3.87
C PRO A 120 -11.95 -2.03 3.44
N GLU A 121 -13.07 -1.39 3.78
CA GLU A 121 -13.31 0.04 3.51
C GLU A 121 -12.23 0.97 4.10
N SER A 122 -11.55 0.55 5.17
CA SER A 122 -10.45 1.31 5.75
C SER A 122 -9.22 1.40 4.82
N ALA A 123 -9.17 0.59 3.76
CA ALA A 123 -8.07 0.45 2.82
C ALA A 123 -6.72 0.10 3.48
N GLU A 124 -6.77 -0.53 4.65
CA GLU A 124 -5.61 -0.97 5.42
C GLU A 124 -5.41 -2.47 5.27
N TYR A 125 -4.16 -2.91 5.33
CA TYR A 125 -3.79 -4.31 5.22
C TYR A 125 -2.76 -4.71 6.28
N ALA A 126 -2.83 -5.96 6.71
CA ALA A 126 -1.86 -6.58 7.58
C ALA A 126 -1.67 -8.05 7.17
N VAL A 127 -0.42 -8.48 7.03
CA VAL A 127 -0.05 -9.85 6.65
C VAL A 127 0.98 -10.37 7.65
N GLU A 128 0.74 -11.57 8.18
CA GLU A 128 1.68 -12.30 9.03
C GLU A 128 2.41 -13.36 8.18
N THR A 129 3.73 -13.25 8.08
CA THR A 129 4.59 -14.10 7.23
C THR A 129 5.97 -14.33 7.86
N VAL A 130 6.96 -14.75 7.07
CA VAL A 130 8.37 -14.89 7.46
C VAL A 130 9.22 -13.85 6.73
N MET A 131 10.36 -13.48 7.32
CA MET A 131 11.43 -12.79 6.59
C MET A 131 11.88 -13.65 5.40
N PRO A 132 11.77 -13.18 4.14
CA PRO A 132 12.35 -13.85 2.98
C PRO A 132 13.87 -13.97 3.10
N GLY A 133 14.41 -15.03 2.52
CA GLY A 133 15.84 -15.17 2.26
C GLY A 133 16.26 -14.50 0.95
N HIS A 134 17.56 -14.56 0.65
CA HIS A 134 18.12 -14.03 -0.58
C HIS A 134 17.87 -14.97 -1.77
N TYR A 135 17.30 -14.44 -2.84
CA TYR A 135 17.17 -15.14 -4.11
C TYR A 135 18.31 -14.74 -5.06
N PRO A 136 18.99 -15.68 -5.76
CA PRO A 136 20.23 -15.40 -6.50
C PRO A 136 20.19 -14.19 -7.46
N ASP A 137 19.11 -13.99 -8.22
CA ASP A 137 19.05 -12.87 -9.19
C ASP A 137 18.61 -11.53 -8.57
N ARG A 138 18.17 -11.54 -7.31
CA ARG A 138 17.69 -10.38 -6.55
C ARG A 138 18.21 -10.47 -5.11
N PRO A 139 19.49 -10.14 -4.90
CA PRO A 139 20.19 -10.40 -3.63
C PRO A 139 19.77 -9.55 -2.43
N ALA A 140 18.92 -8.52 -2.57
CA ALA A 140 18.32 -7.86 -1.40
C ALA A 140 17.01 -8.57 -1.05
N GLN A 141 16.75 -8.82 0.23
CA GLN A 141 15.46 -9.32 0.71
C GLN A 141 14.34 -8.37 0.28
N HIS A 142 13.29 -8.96 -0.30
CA HIS A 142 12.18 -8.21 -0.86
C HIS A 142 10.88 -8.98 -0.80
N ILE A 143 9.80 -8.21 -0.89
CA ILE A 143 8.44 -8.68 -1.05
C ILE A 143 7.86 -8.00 -2.29
N HIS A 144 7.19 -8.77 -3.13
CA HIS A 144 6.49 -8.24 -4.29
C HIS A 144 5.03 -7.91 -3.98
N TYR A 145 4.53 -6.89 -4.68
CA TYR A 145 3.15 -6.44 -4.63
C TYR A 145 2.58 -6.26 -6.04
N LEU A 146 1.29 -6.57 -6.19
CA LEU A 146 0.47 -6.10 -7.30
C LEU A 146 -0.84 -5.57 -6.71
N ILE A 147 -1.13 -4.30 -6.98
CA ILE A 147 -2.25 -3.57 -6.41
C ILE A 147 -3.18 -3.14 -7.53
N ALA A 148 -4.46 -3.45 -7.37
CA ALA A 148 -5.50 -3.06 -8.31
C ALA A 148 -6.70 -2.51 -7.55
N ALA A 149 -7.30 -1.44 -8.07
CA ALA A 149 -8.53 -0.87 -7.53
C ALA A 149 -9.35 -0.27 -8.69
N PRO A 150 -10.69 -0.25 -8.60
CA PRO A 150 -11.53 0.42 -9.58
C PRO A 150 -11.11 1.89 -9.78
N GLY A 151 -11.03 2.34 -11.03
CA GLY A 151 -10.67 3.73 -11.37
C GLY A 151 -9.19 4.11 -11.16
N HIS A 152 -8.31 3.13 -10.88
CA HIS A 152 -6.88 3.37 -10.67
C HIS A 152 -6.03 2.49 -11.59
N LYS A 153 -4.82 2.97 -11.92
CA LYS A 153 -3.83 2.18 -12.64
C LYS A 153 -3.38 1.01 -11.76
N THR A 154 -3.25 -0.17 -12.36
CA THR A 154 -2.65 -1.31 -11.65
C THR A 154 -1.18 -1.00 -11.38
N LEU A 155 -0.76 -1.15 -10.13
CA LEU A 155 0.62 -0.94 -9.70
C LEU A 155 1.25 -2.30 -9.43
N ILE A 156 2.42 -2.54 -10.03
CA ILE A 156 3.33 -3.62 -9.63
C ILE A 156 4.50 -2.94 -8.95
N THR A 157 4.85 -3.35 -7.74
CA THR A 157 5.95 -2.75 -6.97
C THR A 157 6.59 -3.78 -6.05
N GLN A 158 7.64 -3.39 -5.32
CA GLN A 158 8.34 -4.24 -4.35
C GLN A 158 8.70 -3.42 -3.11
N ALA A 159 8.71 -4.07 -1.95
CA ALA A 159 9.33 -3.54 -0.74
C ALA A 159 10.67 -4.25 -0.50
N TYR A 160 11.74 -3.50 -0.31
CA TYR A 160 13.07 -4.01 0.08
C TYR A 160 13.33 -3.70 1.55
N PHE A 161 14.20 -4.45 2.22
CA PHE A 161 14.42 -4.26 3.66
C PHE A 161 15.71 -3.52 3.97
N ALA A 162 15.62 -2.40 4.70
CA ALA A 162 16.77 -1.54 5.00
C ALA A 162 17.89 -2.24 5.80
N THR A 163 17.54 -3.30 6.54
CA THR A 163 18.49 -4.10 7.34
C THR A 163 19.27 -5.12 6.50
N ASP A 164 19.00 -5.22 5.20
CA ASP A 164 19.66 -6.20 4.35
C ASP A 164 21.16 -5.88 4.15
N PRO A 165 22.07 -6.85 4.38
CA PRO A 165 23.51 -6.66 4.17
C PRO A 165 23.89 -6.23 2.74
N PHE A 166 23.04 -6.47 1.74
CA PHE A 166 23.23 -6.01 0.37
C PHE A 166 23.49 -4.50 0.28
N PHE A 167 22.83 -3.74 1.16
CA PHE A 167 22.95 -2.28 1.25
C PHE A 167 24.21 -1.81 2.02
N GLU A 168 25.04 -2.73 2.51
CA GLU A 168 26.32 -2.43 3.18
C GLU A 168 26.17 -1.47 4.37
N GLY A 169 25.03 -1.54 5.07
CA GLY A 169 24.73 -0.67 6.21
C GLY A 169 24.28 0.75 5.84
N ASP A 170 24.26 1.11 4.56
CA ASP A 170 23.82 2.43 4.07
C ASP A 170 22.74 2.30 2.97
N PRO A 171 21.50 1.94 3.34
CA PRO A 171 20.40 1.79 2.39
C PRO A 171 19.97 3.11 1.73
N ASP A 172 20.27 4.27 2.34
CA ASP A 172 19.98 5.58 1.76
C ASP A 172 20.86 5.86 0.54
N LYS A 173 22.13 5.48 0.61
CA LYS A 173 23.10 5.61 -0.49
C LYS A 173 23.04 4.46 -1.47
N ASN A 174 22.83 3.23 -0.99
CA ASN A 174 23.02 2.01 -1.77
C ASN A 174 21.72 1.39 -2.30
N TYR A 175 20.54 2.02 -2.14
CA TYR A 175 19.27 1.45 -2.61
C TYR A 175 19.28 1.05 -4.09
N ALA A 176 19.91 1.85 -4.95
CA ALA A 176 19.96 1.63 -6.40
C ALA A 176 21.15 0.77 -6.83
N LYS A 177 21.96 0.26 -5.89
CA LYS A 177 23.14 -0.56 -6.19
C LYS A 177 22.74 -1.74 -7.08
N ARG A 178 23.47 -1.93 -8.19
CA ARG A 178 23.18 -2.95 -9.20
C ARG A 178 21.74 -2.91 -9.74
N GLY A 179 21.11 -1.73 -9.74
CA GLY A 179 19.73 -1.55 -10.18
C GLY A 179 18.69 -2.22 -9.28
N MET A 180 18.99 -2.40 -7.98
CA MET A 180 18.14 -3.14 -7.05
C MET A 180 16.77 -2.49 -6.87
N ALA A 181 16.72 -1.28 -6.31
CA ALA A 181 15.47 -0.52 -6.19
C ALA A 181 15.51 0.70 -7.12
N SER A 182 14.41 0.92 -7.84
CA SER A 182 14.24 2.11 -8.68
C SER A 182 14.12 3.42 -7.89
N SER A 183 13.74 3.33 -6.61
CA SER A 183 13.58 4.47 -5.72
C SER A 183 13.88 4.09 -4.27
N ARG A 184 14.46 5.06 -3.54
CA ARG A 184 14.68 4.94 -2.09
C ARG A 184 13.38 4.70 -1.32
N GLU A 185 12.26 5.19 -1.83
CA GLU A 185 10.93 5.04 -1.23
C GLU A 185 10.44 3.58 -1.19
N LEU A 186 11.15 2.64 -1.83
CA LEU A 186 10.84 1.20 -1.77
C LEU A 186 11.62 0.46 -0.68
N VAL A 187 12.68 1.06 -0.13
CA VAL A 187 13.49 0.44 0.94
C VAL A 187 12.90 0.78 2.31
N ARG A 188 12.34 -0.21 3.01
CA ARG A 188 11.55 -0.04 4.23
C ARG A 188 12.40 -0.29 5.48
N PRO A 189 12.30 0.57 6.50
CA PRO A 189 12.81 0.25 7.83
C PRO A 189 12.18 -1.05 8.35
N VAL A 190 12.97 -1.84 9.06
CA VAL A 190 12.50 -3.05 9.74
C VAL A 190 12.53 -2.78 11.24
N THR A 191 11.38 -2.84 11.87
CA THR A 191 11.26 -2.69 13.33
C THR A 191 11.26 -4.06 13.99
N LEU A 192 12.08 -4.26 15.01
CA LEU A 192 12.11 -5.49 15.80
C LEU A 192 11.28 -5.34 17.07
N PHE A 193 10.44 -6.33 17.34
CA PHE A 193 9.63 -6.44 18.55
C PHE A 193 10.07 -7.68 19.33
N GLU A 194 10.58 -7.47 20.54
CA GLU A 194 11.12 -8.55 21.38
C GLU A 194 10.14 -9.02 22.47
N LYS A 195 9.18 -8.17 22.86
CA LYS A 195 8.17 -8.53 23.87
C LYS A 195 7.13 -9.46 23.25
N GLY A 196 6.95 -10.63 23.86
CA GLY A 196 6.05 -11.67 23.37
C GLY A 196 6.76 -12.63 22.43
N VAL A 197 6.12 -13.02 21.33
CA VAL A 197 6.78 -13.79 20.25
C VAL A 197 7.63 -12.81 19.43
N PRO A 198 8.96 -12.96 19.39
CA PRO A 198 9.82 -12.05 18.64
C PRO A 198 9.44 -11.98 17.16
N ARG A 199 9.37 -10.77 16.61
CA ARG A 199 9.03 -10.55 15.21
C ARG A 199 9.66 -9.29 14.64
N ALA A 200 9.79 -9.26 13.33
CA ALA A 200 10.03 -8.06 12.54
C ALA A 200 8.69 -7.45 12.08
N GLU A 201 8.68 -6.16 11.81
CA GLU A 201 7.59 -5.47 11.14
C GLU A 201 8.12 -4.48 10.11
N ILE A 202 7.44 -4.41 8.96
CA ILE A 202 7.61 -3.32 8.00
C ILE A 202 6.28 -2.62 7.78
N VAL A 203 6.34 -1.30 7.55
CA VAL A 203 5.21 -0.49 7.09
C VAL A 203 5.46 -0.09 5.65
N PHE A 204 4.51 -0.38 4.76
CA PHE A 204 4.56 0.06 3.37
C PHE A 204 3.21 0.60 2.90
N ASP A 205 3.06 1.91 2.97
CA ASP A 205 1.88 2.58 2.42
C ASP A 205 2.00 2.75 0.90
N ILE A 206 0.88 2.57 0.20
CA ILE A 206 0.83 2.48 -1.25
C ILE A 206 -0.03 3.62 -1.80
N CYS A 207 0.58 4.47 -2.63
CA CYS A 207 -0.08 5.54 -3.34
C CYS A 207 -0.39 5.11 -4.78
N LEU A 208 -1.67 4.96 -5.11
CA LEU A 208 -2.15 4.63 -6.44
C LEU A 208 -2.42 5.87 -7.28
N GLU A 209 -2.05 5.78 -8.55
CA GLU A 209 -2.42 6.75 -9.57
C GLU A 209 -3.82 6.44 -10.11
N LYS A 210 -4.65 7.47 -10.33
CA LYS A 210 -5.94 7.32 -11.03
C LYS A 210 -5.71 7.01 -12.51
N LEU A 211 -6.70 6.36 -13.14
CA LEU A 211 -6.75 6.15 -14.59
C LEU A 211 -6.81 7.48 -15.36
#